data_AF-A0A8I2BUM4-F1
#
_entry.id   AF-A0A8I2BUM4-F1
#
_cell.length_a   1.000
_cell.length_b   1.000
_cell.length_c   1.000
_cell.angle_alpha   90.00
_cell.angle_beta   90.00
_cell.angle_gamma   90.00
#
_symmetry.space_group_name_H-M   'P 1'
#
loop_
_entity.id
_entity.type
_entity.pdbx_description
1 polymer ?
#
loop_
_entity_poly.entity_id
_entity_poly.type
_entity_poly.pdbx_seq_one_letter_code
_entity_poly.pdbx_strand_id
1 'polypeptide(L)'
;MSRNSKAKRDKRKKQQPKRPFVRLGQAPQVVNHAVLQDAEGRVVAAIGLQGGSEWMLSIGGQTMGSADNPVPKLAMLKHLANLQEAEGKTISLEYSTQLQQMIDDLAADEGQTAEEYLTKLVAEFQNADADEDGDEDADSEAGQDGSDAVADDAAGEDAGSDAEDAGDTAAEEATDEASGDSAGKKAKKSKKA
;
A
#
# COMPACT_ATOMS: atom_id res chain seq x y z
N MET A 1 24.88 -25.16 -52.42
CA MET A 1 24.02 -25.38 -51.22
C MET A 1 22.80 -26.20 -51.61
N SER A 2 22.45 -27.26 -50.87
CA SER A 2 21.36 -28.20 -51.24
C SER A 2 19.96 -27.69 -50.87
N ARG A 3 19.00 -27.82 -51.80
CA ARG A 3 17.57 -27.42 -51.65
C ARG A 3 16.86 -28.17 -50.52
N ASN A 4 17.20 -29.45 -50.29
CA ASN A 4 16.55 -30.26 -49.25
C ASN A 4 16.94 -29.84 -47.83
N SER A 5 18.09 -29.17 -47.66
CA SER A 5 18.56 -28.70 -46.36
C SER A 5 17.72 -27.51 -45.83
N LYS A 6 17.24 -26.63 -46.73
CA LYS A 6 16.32 -25.54 -46.37
C LYS A 6 14.94 -26.07 -45.98
N ALA A 7 14.39 -27.00 -46.76
CA ALA A 7 13.08 -27.60 -46.48
C ALA A 7 13.01 -28.27 -45.09
N LYS A 8 14.05 -29.02 -44.71
CA LYS A 8 14.12 -29.67 -43.38
C LYS A 8 14.25 -28.64 -42.24
N ARG A 9 15.01 -27.57 -42.46
CA ARG A 9 15.18 -26.49 -41.48
C ARG A 9 13.88 -25.71 -41.26
N ASP A 10 13.16 -25.38 -42.34
CA ASP A 10 11.90 -24.65 -42.26
C ASP A 10 10.78 -25.49 -41.63
N LYS A 11 10.71 -26.79 -41.95
CA LYS A 11 9.77 -27.72 -41.28
C LYS A 11 10.05 -27.78 -39.78
N ARG A 12 11.32 -27.83 -39.37
CA ARG A 12 11.72 -27.80 -37.96
C ARG A 12 11.36 -26.46 -37.29
N LYS A 13 11.62 -25.32 -37.95
CA LYS A 13 11.29 -23.99 -37.42
C LYS A 13 9.77 -23.76 -37.31
N LYS A 14 8.98 -24.40 -38.17
CA LYS A 14 7.51 -24.31 -38.15
C LYS A 14 6.85 -25.27 -37.15
N GLN A 15 7.48 -26.42 -36.88
CA GLN A 15 7.02 -27.38 -35.88
C GLN A 15 7.47 -27.06 -34.45
N GLN A 16 8.48 -26.21 -34.26
CA GLN A 16 8.81 -25.72 -32.93
C GLN A 16 7.67 -24.84 -32.40
N PRO A 17 7.14 -25.13 -31.19
CA PRO A 17 6.13 -24.29 -30.57
C PRO A 17 6.71 -22.87 -30.39
N LYS A 18 5.94 -21.84 -30.78
CA LYS A 18 6.35 -20.47 -30.51
C LYS A 18 6.39 -20.30 -29.00
N ARG A 19 7.60 -20.18 -28.46
CA ARG A 19 7.80 -19.76 -27.06
C ARG A 19 7.18 -18.36 -26.92
N PRO A 20 6.40 -18.09 -25.87
CA PRO A 20 5.94 -16.73 -25.61
C PRO A 20 7.17 -15.83 -25.47
N PHE A 21 7.26 -14.79 -26.29
CA PHE A 21 8.31 -13.79 -26.19
C PHE A 21 7.86 -12.77 -25.15
N VAL A 22 8.57 -12.72 -24.02
CA VAL A 22 8.43 -11.62 -23.07
C VAL A 22 8.89 -10.36 -23.81
N ARG A 23 7.96 -9.44 -24.06
CA ARG A 23 8.30 -8.17 -24.71
C ARG A 23 9.05 -7.32 -23.69
N LEU A 24 10.29 -6.96 -24.02
CA LEU A 24 11.06 -5.99 -23.26
C LEU A 24 10.29 -4.65 -23.30
N GLY A 25 9.80 -4.19 -22.15
CA GLY A 25 8.92 -3.02 -22.03
C GLY A 25 7.43 -3.31 -21.78
N GLN A 26 7.02 -4.58 -21.66
CA GLN A 26 5.71 -4.89 -21.10
C GLN A 26 5.75 -4.64 -19.59
N ALA A 27 4.84 -3.80 -19.09
CA ALA A 27 4.70 -3.56 -17.66
C ALA A 27 4.56 -4.92 -16.94
N PRO A 28 5.22 -5.09 -15.79
CA PRO A 28 5.10 -6.33 -15.03
C PRO A 28 3.62 -6.61 -14.78
N GLN A 29 3.19 -7.84 -15.08
CA GLN A 29 1.81 -8.24 -14.84
C GLN A 29 1.56 -8.24 -13.32
N VAL A 30 0.53 -7.51 -12.89
CA VAL A 30 0.08 -7.47 -11.50
C VAL A 30 -1.05 -8.49 -11.36
N VAL A 31 -0.87 -9.45 -10.45
CA VAL A 31 -1.90 -10.45 -10.11
C VAL A 31 -2.52 -10.05 -8.79
N ASN A 32 -3.84 -9.87 -8.76
CA ASN A 32 -4.55 -9.52 -7.52
C ASN A 32 -4.68 -10.73 -6.61
N HIS A 33 -4.39 -10.53 -5.34
CA HIS A 33 -4.34 -11.57 -4.30
C HIS A 33 -5.20 -11.25 -3.07
N ALA A 34 -5.58 -9.99 -2.88
CA ALA A 34 -6.71 -9.62 -2.04
C ALA A 34 -7.48 -8.48 -2.71
N VAL A 35 -8.80 -8.50 -2.59
CA VAL A 35 -9.67 -7.50 -3.21
C VAL A 35 -10.77 -7.11 -2.22
N LEU A 36 -10.85 -5.82 -1.93
CA LEU A 36 -11.93 -5.19 -1.18
C LEU A 36 -12.95 -4.61 -2.17
N GLN A 37 -14.20 -5.02 -2.06
CA GLN A 37 -15.29 -4.60 -2.94
C GLN A 37 -16.43 -3.99 -2.13
N ASP A 38 -17.09 -2.98 -2.69
CA ASP A 38 -18.33 -2.43 -2.12
C ASP A 38 -19.56 -3.31 -2.45
N ALA A 39 -20.73 -2.89 -1.96
CA ALA A 39 -22.00 -3.56 -2.21
C ALA A 39 -22.36 -3.67 -3.70
N GLU A 40 -21.84 -2.77 -4.54
CA GLU A 40 -22.03 -2.77 -5.99
C GLU A 40 -21.00 -3.63 -6.73
N GLY A 41 -20.08 -4.28 -6.01
CA GLY A 41 -19.02 -5.09 -6.58
C GLY A 41 -17.89 -4.26 -7.21
N ARG A 42 -17.79 -2.96 -6.90
CA ARG A 42 -16.68 -2.11 -7.35
C ARG A 42 -15.49 -2.30 -6.42
N VAL A 43 -14.31 -2.42 -7.00
CA VAL A 43 -13.06 -2.59 -6.25
C VAL A 43 -12.69 -1.26 -5.60
N VAL A 44 -12.69 -1.25 -4.27
CA VAL A 44 -12.26 -0.10 -3.45
C VAL A 44 -10.76 -0.16 -3.21
N ALA A 45 -10.23 -1.32 -2.86
CA ALA A 45 -8.81 -1.55 -2.65
C ALA A 45 -8.40 -2.95 -3.08
N ALA A 46 -7.14 -3.14 -3.45
CA ALA A 46 -6.60 -4.44 -3.83
C ALA A 46 -5.12 -4.55 -3.48
N ILE A 47 -4.71 -5.76 -3.10
CA ILE A 47 -3.31 -6.14 -2.97
C ILE A 47 -2.93 -7.00 -4.17
N GLY A 48 -1.94 -6.56 -4.93
CA GLY A 48 -1.40 -7.26 -6.09
C GLY A 48 0.04 -7.71 -5.89
N LEU A 49 0.44 -8.77 -6.57
CA LEU A 49 1.82 -9.22 -6.68
C LEU A 49 2.36 -8.80 -8.05
N GLN A 50 3.33 -7.89 -8.05
CA GLN A 50 4.03 -7.37 -9.21
C GLN A 50 5.34 -8.16 -9.41
N GLY A 51 5.57 -8.64 -10.64
CA GLY A 51 6.83 -9.29 -10.99
C GLY A 51 7.13 -10.61 -10.26
N GLY A 52 6.19 -11.11 -9.45
CA GLY A 52 6.31 -12.36 -8.69
C GLY A 52 6.97 -12.23 -7.31
N SER A 53 7.40 -11.04 -6.90
CA SER A 53 8.07 -10.83 -5.60
C SER A 53 7.65 -9.56 -4.88
N GLU A 54 7.24 -8.53 -5.61
CA GLU A 54 6.91 -7.23 -5.00
C GLU A 54 5.41 -7.13 -4.79
N TRP A 55 4.99 -7.00 -3.54
CA TRP A 55 3.57 -6.76 -3.25
C TRP A 55 3.24 -5.29 -3.44
N MET A 56 2.04 -4.99 -3.88
CA MET A 56 1.55 -3.65 -4.15
C MET A 56 0.16 -3.48 -3.54
N LEU A 57 -0.08 -2.36 -2.85
CA LEU A 57 -1.41 -1.95 -2.41
C LEU A 57 -1.93 -0.86 -3.35
N SER A 58 -3.15 -1.03 -3.85
CA SER A 58 -3.84 -0.02 -4.64
C SER A 58 -5.20 0.30 -4.04
N ILE A 59 -5.54 1.58 -3.92
CA ILE A 59 -6.83 2.08 -3.41
C ILE A 59 -7.44 2.97 -4.49
N GLY A 60 -8.69 2.73 -4.86
CA GLY A 60 -9.39 3.47 -5.92
C GLY A 60 -8.72 3.38 -7.30
N GLY A 61 -7.92 2.33 -7.55
CA GLY A 61 -7.11 2.17 -8.76
C GLY A 61 -5.78 2.91 -8.74
N GLN A 62 -5.44 3.63 -7.67
CA GLN A 62 -4.14 4.26 -7.48
C GLN A 62 -3.27 3.40 -6.57
N THR A 63 -2.02 3.15 -6.97
CA THR A 63 -1.03 2.48 -6.13
C THR A 63 -0.62 3.37 -4.96
N MET A 64 -0.85 2.92 -3.73
CA MET A 64 -0.44 3.62 -2.51
C MET A 64 0.95 3.20 -2.02
N GLY A 65 1.42 2.00 -2.38
CA GLY A 65 2.77 1.58 -2.02
C GLY A 65 3.12 0.18 -2.47
N SER A 66 4.42 -0.08 -2.57
CA SER A 66 5.00 -1.42 -2.73
C SER A 66 5.80 -1.80 -1.50
N ALA A 67 5.96 -3.10 -1.26
CA ALA A 67 6.72 -3.67 -0.14
C ALA A 67 6.92 -5.17 -0.34
N ASP A 68 7.90 -5.74 0.33
CA ASP A 68 8.23 -7.17 0.25
C ASP A 68 7.28 -8.06 1.06
N ASN A 69 6.72 -7.54 2.15
CA ASN A 69 5.78 -8.27 3.00
C ASN A 69 4.32 -7.85 2.71
N PRO A 70 3.41 -8.80 2.42
CA PRO A 70 2.00 -8.48 2.20
C PRO A 70 1.21 -8.21 3.49
N VAL A 71 1.67 -8.68 4.65
CA VAL A 71 0.91 -8.67 5.91
C VAL A 71 0.56 -7.24 6.35
N PRO A 72 1.50 -6.26 6.40
CA PRO A 72 1.14 -4.89 6.78
C PRO A 72 0.08 -4.26 5.86
N LYS A 73 0.13 -4.55 4.55
CA LYS A 73 -0.86 -4.06 3.59
C LYS A 73 -2.22 -4.69 3.80
N LEU A 74 -2.23 -5.97 4.15
CA LEU A 74 -3.46 -6.67 4.45
C LEU A 74 -4.11 -6.13 5.72
N ALA A 75 -3.31 -5.85 6.75
CA ALA A 75 -3.79 -5.22 7.96
C ALA A 75 -4.38 -3.84 7.66
N MET A 76 -3.72 -3.00 6.86
CA MET A 76 -4.27 -1.72 6.39
C MET A 76 -5.59 -1.90 5.62
N LEU A 77 -5.67 -2.92 4.75
CA LEU A 77 -6.87 -3.20 3.97
C LEU A 77 -8.03 -3.68 4.86
N LYS A 78 -7.75 -4.50 5.87
CA LYS A 78 -8.73 -4.93 6.89
C LYS A 78 -9.14 -3.77 7.81
N HIS A 79 -8.23 -2.87 8.14
CA HIS A 79 -8.58 -1.64 8.86
C HIS A 79 -9.55 -0.78 8.04
N LEU A 80 -9.24 -0.53 6.76
CA LEU A 80 -10.12 0.21 5.84
C LEU A 80 -11.48 -0.48 5.67
N ALA A 81 -11.50 -1.81 5.72
CA ALA A 81 -12.72 -2.60 5.68
C ALA A 81 -13.60 -2.31 6.92
N ASN A 82 -13.03 -2.41 8.12
CA ASN A 82 -13.72 -2.11 9.37
C ASN A 82 -14.24 -0.66 9.42
N LEU A 83 -13.45 0.31 8.94
CA LEU A 83 -13.85 1.71 8.88
C LEU A 83 -15.09 1.92 8.00
N GLN A 84 -15.12 1.28 6.82
CA GLN A 84 -16.28 1.37 5.93
C GLN A 84 -17.53 0.68 6.50
N GLU A 85 -17.36 -0.44 7.20
CA GLU A 85 -18.48 -1.09 7.89
C GLU A 85 -19.03 -0.22 9.03
N ALA A 86 -18.15 0.47 9.76
CA ALA A 86 -18.54 1.42 10.80
C ALA A 86 -19.32 2.62 10.23
N GLU A 87 -18.99 3.07 9.02
CA GLU A 87 -19.75 4.07 8.26
C GLU A 87 -21.08 3.52 7.69
N GLY A 88 -21.39 2.23 7.89
CA GLY A 88 -22.60 1.58 7.41
C GLY A 88 -22.55 1.12 5.95
N LYS A 89 -21.37 1.10 5.32
CA LYS A 89 -21.18 0.57 3.97
C LYS A 89 -21.02 -0.95 4.03
N THR A 90 -21.75 -1.67 3.19
CA THR A 90 -21.51 -3.11 3.02
C THR A 90 -20.30 -3.31 2.12
N ILE A 91 -19.32 -4.05 2.64
CA ILE A 91 -18.08 -4.37 1.93
C ILE A 91 -17.82 -5.87 1.97
N SER A 92 -17.01 -6.35 1.03
CA SER A 92 -16.57 -7.75 0.99
C SER A 92 -15.07 -7.81 0.71
N LEU A 93 -14.39 -8.69 1.45
CA LEU A 93 -12.96 -8.86 1.35
C LEU A 93 -12.63 -10.31 0.98
N GLU A 94 -12.05 -10.49 -0.21
CA GLU A 94 -11.61 -11.78 -0.72
C GLU A 94 -10.08 -11.91 -0.65
N TYR A 95 -9.60 -13.10 -0.29
CA TYR A 95 -8.18 -13.44 -0.23
C TYR A 95 -7.87 -14.63 -1.13
N SER A 96 -6.69 -14.60 -1.76
CA SER A 96 -6.14 -15.74 -2.49
C SER A 96 -5.47 -16.74 -1.54
N THR A 97 -5.47 -18.02 -1.94
CA THR A 97 -4.83 -19.10 -1.17
C THR A 97 -3.33 -18.89 -0.99
N GLN A 98 -2.64 -18.34 -2.00
CA GLN A 98 -1.21 -18.04 -1.91
C GLN A 98 -0.91 -17.00 -0.83
N LEU A 99 -1.75 -15.96 -0.73
CA LEU A 99 -1.61 -14.93 0.29
C LEU A 99 -1.89 -15.51 1.69
N GLN A 100 -2.96 -16.32 1.83
CA GLN A 100 -3.29 -17.01 3.08
C GLN A 100 -2.13 -17.87 3.60
N GLN A 101 -1.54 -18.70 2.74
CA GLN A 101 -0.40 -19.55 3.12
C GLN A 101 0.79 -18.75 3.62
N MET A 102 1.13 -17.63 2.95
CA MET A 102 2.23 -16.78 3.40
C MET A 102 1.94 -16.12 4.76
N ILE A 103 0.69 -15.76 5.05
CA ILE A 103 0.32 -15.22 6.36
C ILE A 103 0.43 -16.31 7.42
N ASP A 104 -0.06 -17.51 7.13
CA ASP A 104 0.02 -18.66 8.04
C ASP A 104 1.48 -18.98 8.39
N ASP A 105 2.36 -18.99 7.39
CA ASP A 105 3.80 -19.22 7.57
C ASP A 105 4.44 -18.12 8.45
N LEU A 106 4.16 -16.84 8.16
CA LEU A 106 4.70 -15.70 8.93
C LEU A 106 4.16 -15.66 10.36
N ALA A 107 2.88 -15.96 10.56
CA ALA A 107 2.27 -16.01 11.89
C ALA A 107 2.86 -17.18 12.70
N ALA A 108 3.10 -18.34 12.06
CA ALA A 108 3.76 -19.47 12.70
C ALA A 108 5.20 -19.15 13.13
N ASP A 109 5.94 -18.38 12.33
CA ASP A 109 7.27 -17.88 12.71
C ASP A 109 7.23 -16.98 13.95
N GLU A 110 6.15 -16.21 14.13
CA GLU A 110 5.88 -15.41 15.34
C GLU A 110 5.21 -16.19 16.49
N GLY A 111 4.92 -17.50 16.29
CA GLY A 111 4.24 -18.34 17.27
C GLY A 111 2.77 -18.00 17.50
N GLN A 112 2.14 -17.30 16.56
CA GLN A 112 0.74 -16.86 16.60
C GLN A 112 -0.07 -17.55 15.50
N THR A 113 -1.39 -17.53 15.62
CA THR A 113 -2.25 -17.85 14.48
C THR A 113 -2.36 -16.66 13.53
N ALA A 114 -2.65 -16.91 12.24
CA ALA A 114 -2.81 -15.84 11.25
C ALA A 114 -3.85 -14.79 11.67
N GLU A 115 -4.95 -15.21 12.28
CA GLU A 115 -5.99 -14.30 12.76
C GLU A 115 -5.52 -13.43 13.93
N GLU A 116 -4.80 -13.98 14.89
CA GLU A 116 -4.24 -13.24 16.03
C GLU A 116 -3.21 -12.22 15.55
N TYR A 117 -2.29 -12.64 14.67
CA TYR A 117 -1.26 -11.80 14.11
C TYR A 117 -1.86 -10.60 13.36
N LEU A 118 -2.82 -10.87 12.46
CA LEU A 118 -3.51 -9.81 11.73
C LEU A 118 -4.33 -8.90 12.65
N THR A 119 -4.98 -9.44 13.68
CA THR A 119 -5.77 -8.64 14.62
C THR A 119 -4.88 -7.68 15.41
N LYS A 120 -3.70 -8.14 15.85
CA LYS A 120 -2.71 -7.28 16.50
C LYS A 120 -2.28 -6.13 15.58
N LEU A 121 -1.90 -6.43 14.34
CA LEU A 121 -1.48 -5.39 13.38
C LEU A 121 -2.61 -4.40 13.08
N VAL A 122 -3.84 -4.88 12.90
CA VAL A 122 -5.00 -4.00 12.67
C VAL A 122 -5.28 -3.13 13.88
N ALA A 123 -5.05 -3.62 15.11
CA ALA A 123 -5.13 -2.80 16.31
C ALA A 123 -4.02 -1.73 16.34
N GLU A 124 -2.79 -2.06 15.95
CA GLU A 124 -1.70 -1.07 15.85
C GLU A 124 -2.06 0.08 14.90
N PHE A 125 -2.65 -0.22 13.74
CA PHE A 125 -3.13 0.83 12.82
C PHE A 125 -4.27 1.66 13.40
N GLN A 126 -5.29 1.02 14.00
CA GLN A 126 -6.40 1.74 14.61
C GLN A 126 -5.97 2.70 15.72
N ASN A 127 -4.96 2.31 16.52
CA ASN A 127 -4.43 3.21 17.55
C ASN A 127 -3.58 4.32 16.92
N ALA A 128 -2.78 4.04 15.89
CA ALA A 128 -1.99 5.05 15.20
C ALA A 128 -2.84 6.15 14.56
N ASP A 129 -4.01 5.82 13.98
CA ASP A 129 -4.95 6.83 13.46
C ASP A 129 -5.60 7.63 14.62
N ALA A 130 -5.92 6.98 15.75
CA ALA A 130 -6.51 7.66 16.91
C ALA A 130 -5.54 8.62 17.61
N ASP A 131 -4.24 8.32 17.61
CA ASP A 131 -3.19 9.19 18.17
C ASP A 131 -2.91 10.40 17.26
N GLU A 132 -3.19 10.34 15.94
CA GLU A 132 -3.01 11.45 14.99
C GLU A 132 -4.22 12.43 14.99
N ASP A 133 -5.44 11.93 15.23
CA ASP A 133 -6.66 12.74 15.36
C ASP A 133 -6.94 13.21 16.81
N GLY A 134 -6.04 12.89 17.76
CA GLY A 134 -6.27 12.97 19.21
C GLY A 134 -5.75 14.21 19.94
N ASP A 135 -5.31 15.27 19.25
CA ASP A 135 -4.83 16.51 19.88
C ASP A 135 -5.88 17.65 19.91
N GLU A 136 -7.17 17.39 19.70
CA GLU A 136 -8.26 18.36 19.92
C GLU A 136 -9.52 17.71 20.55
N ASP A 137 -9.68 17.88 21.87
CA ASP A 137 -10.90 17.74 22.70
C ASP A 137 -11.39 16.35 23.18
N ALA A 138 -11.07 16.01 24.45
CA ALA A 138 -12.02 15.41 25.40
C ALA A 138 -11.58 15.60 26.87
N ASP A 139 -11.85 16.79 27.42
CA ASP A 139 -12.13 16.97 28.85
C ASP A 139 -13.60 16.57 29.12
N SER A 140 -13.86 15.63 30.03
CA SER A 140 -14.83 15.77 31.15
C SER A 140 -15.21 14.45 31.84
N GLU A 141 -14.79 14.35 33.11
CA GLU A 141 -15.58 14.06 34.32
C GLU A 141 -16.32 12.71 34.50
N ALA A 142 -15.87 11.92 35.48
CA ALA A 142 -16.63 11.67 36.74
C ALA A 142 -15.97 10.61 37.64
N GLY A 143 -15.80 10.91 38.93
CA GLY A 143 -15.76 9.86 39.97
C GLY A 143 -14.89 10.06 41.22
N GLN A 144 -15.17 11.12 41.97
CA GLN A 144 -14.68 11.44 43.32
C GLN A 144 -14.95 10.33 44.37
N ASP A 145 -13.96 10.02 45.24
CA ASP A 145 -14.00 10.15 46.72
C ASP A 145 -12.91 9.31 47.43
N GLY A 146 -12.28 9.87 48.48
CA GLY A 146 -11.53 9.07 49.46
C GLY A 146 -10.17 9.58 49.96
N SER A 147 -10.14 10.78 50.55
CA SER A 147 -9.31 11.25 51.67
C SER A 147 -8.12 10.37 52.15
N ASP A 148 -6.89 10.94 52.17
CA ASP A 148 -6.16 11.10 53.44
C ASP A 148 -5.11 12.22 53.36
N ALA A 149 -5.02 12.97 54.45
CA ALA A 149 -4.28 14.20 54.58
C ALA A 149 -2.81 13.97 54.91
N VAL A 150 -1.91 14.71 54.26
CA VAL A 150 -0.64 15.13 54.87
C VAL A 150 -0.33 16.57 54.46
N ALA A 151 -0.14 17.40 55.48
CA ALA A 151 0.34 18.77 55.39
C ALA A 151 1.86 18.80 55.52
N ASP A 152 2.53 19.61 54.71
CA ASP A 152 3.70 20.46 55.03
C ASP A 152 3.98 21.31 53.78
N ASP A 153 3.67 22.61 53.77
CA ASP A 153 4.56 23.71 54.17
C ASP A 153 5.88 23.78 53.38
N ALA A 154 5.96 24.73 52.43
CA ALA A 154 7.10 25.64 52.30
C ALA A 154 6.91 26.63 51.13
N ALA A 155 7.27 27.87 51.43
CA ALA A 155 7.19 29.08 50.63
C ALA A 155 8.23 29.17 49.49
N GLY A 156 7.97 30.12 48.57
CA GLY A 156 8.92 30.75 47.64
C GLY A 156 8.21 31.13 46.34
N GLU A 157 7.84 32.39 46.07
CA GLU A 157 8.70 33.47 45.52
C GLU A 157 9.45 33.00 44.25
N ASP A 158 9.52 33.69 43.12
CA ASP A 158 9.19 35.04 42.68
C ASP A 158 9.51 35.08 41.16
N ALA A 159 8.83 35.95 40.43
CA ALA A 159 9.23 36.66 39.20
C ALA A 159 9.80 35.96 37.93
N GLY A 160 9.34 36.53 36.81
CA GLY A 160 10.16 36.81 35.61
C GLY A 160 9.60 36.15 34.35
N SER A 161 8.89 36.87 33.46
CA SER A 161 9.44 37.63 32.30
C SER A 161 10.40 36.80 31.44
N ASP A 162 10.44 36.86 30.12
CA ASP A 162 9.82 37.64 29.04
C ASP A 162 10.54 37.15 27.76
N ALA A 163 9.97 37.47 26.59
CA ALA A 163 10.66 37.61 25.30
C ALA A 163 11.18 36.37 24.54
N GLU A 164 10.40 35.98 23.51
CA GLU A 164 10.69 36.26 22.09
C GLU A 164 12.16 36.17 21.59
N ASP A 165 12.43 35.27 20.63
CA ASP A 165 13.45 35.40 19.57
C ASP A 165 13.08 34.38 18.46
N ALA A 166 12.40 34.73 17.36
CA ALA A 166 12.81 35.51 16.18
C ALA A 166 13.77 34.77 15.20
N GLY A 167 13.31 34.63 13.95
CA GLY A 167 14.11 34.31 12.76
C GLY A 167 14.31 32.81 12.52
N ASP A 168 14.30 32.27 11.30
CA ASP A 168 14.62 32.88 10.01
C ASP A 168 13.99 32.07 8.87
N THR A 169 13.54 32.83 7.88
CA THR A 169 12.91 32.42 6.62
C THR A 169 13.97 32.16 5.55
N ALA A 170 13.90 31.06 4.81
CA ALA A 170 14.33 31.05 3.41
C ALA A 170 13.72 29.87 2.66
N ALA A 171 12.68 30.18 1.89
CA ALA A 171 12.28 29.43 0.72
C ALA A 171 13.32 29.66 -0.40
N GLU A 172 13.64 28.62 -1.16
CA GLU A 172 14.18 28.77 -2.51
C GLU A 172 13.54 27.69 -3.39
N GLU A 173 12.52 28.12 -4.11
CA GLU A 173 11.83 27.39 -5.17
C GLU A 173 12.50 27.71 -6.51
N ALA A 174 12.66 26.66 -7.33
CA ALA A 174 12.62 26.66 -8.79
C ALA A 174 13.81 27.33 -9.55
N THR A 175 14.27 26.86 -10.71
CA THR A 175 13.55 26.42 -11.91
C THR A 175 14.53 25.80 -12.93
N ASP A 176 13.96 24.96 -13.79
CA ASP A 176 14.15 24.83 -15.26
C ASP A 176 15.53 24.46 -15.84
N GLU A 177 15.56 23.41 -16.66
CA GLU A 177 16.19 23.42 -17.99
C GLU A 177 15.61 22.24 -18.80
N ALA A 178 14.58 22.50 -19.61
CA ALA A 178 14.08 21.59 -20.62
C ALA A 178 14.94 21.65 -21.89
N SER A 179 15.32 20.50 -22.46
CA SER A 179 15.85 20.44 -23.82
C SER A 179 15.25 19.27 -24.59
N GLY A 180 14.43 19.60 -25.59
CA GLY A 180 13.85 18.67 -26.55
C GLY A 180 14.71 18.53 -27.79
N ASP A 181 14.77 17.32 -28.34
CA ASP A 181 15.23 17.08 -29.71
C ASP A 181 14.23 16.20 -30.47
N SER A 182 13.95 16.62 -31.70
CA SER A 182 12.88 16.16 -32.58
C SER A 182 13.43 15.40 -33.79
N ALA A 183 13.00 14.15 -34.01
CA ALA A 183 12.96 13.47 -35.31
C ALA A 183 12.17 12.15 -35.16
N GLY A 184 11.21 11.70 -35.96
CA GLY A 184 10.78 12.02 -37.31
C GLY A 184 10.34 10.70 -38.01
N LYS A 185 9.10 10.67 -38.55
CA LYS A 185 8.78 10.11 -39.90
C LYS A 185 8.41 8.59 -40.06
N LYS A 186 7.10 8.29 -40.06
CA LYS A 186 6.26 7.81 -41.23
C LYS A 186 5.23 6.71 -40.91
N ALA A 187 3.97 7.05 -41.17
CA ALA A 187 2.89 6.12 -41.48
C ALA A 187 3.09 5.43 -42.85
N LYS A 188 2.79 4.11 -42.92
CA LYS A 188 2.54 3.40 -44.19
C LYS A 188 1.40 2.38 -44.05
N LYS A 189 0.22 2.84 -44.48
CA LYS A 189 -0.69 2.26 -45.49
C LYS A 189 -1.15 0.80 -45.31
N SER A 190 -2.44 0.70 -45.03
CA SER A 190 -3.38 -0.36 -45.38
C SER A 190 -3.13 -1.00 -46.75
N LYS A 191 -3.19 -2.33 -46.82
CA LYS A 191 -3.51 -3.05 -48.06
C LYS A 191 -4.41 -4.25 -47.79
N LYS A 192 -5.64 -4.09 -48.27
CA LYS A 192 -6.66 -5.11 -48.53
C LYS A 192 -6.27 -5.90 -49.78
N ALA A 193 -6.34 -7.22 -49.70
CA ALA A 193 -6.71 -8.17 -50.76
C ALA A 193 -6.95 -9.52 -50.08
#